data_AF-D5P887-F1
#
_entry.id   AF-D5P887-F1
#
_cell.length_a   1.000
_cell.length_b   1.000
_cell.length_c   1.000
_cell.angle_alpha   90.00
_cell.angle_beta   90.00
_cell.angle_gamma   90.00
#
_symmetry.space_group_name_H-M   'P 1'
#
loop_
_entity.id
_entity.type
_entity.pdbx_description
1 polymer ?
#
loop_
_entity_poly.entity_id
_entity_poly.type
_entity_poly.pdbx_seq_one_letter_code
_entity_poly.pdbx_strand_id
1 'polypeptide(L)'
;MKHGMVVGLAGVAVVVAACAGCSSNKSSTGSSGSSSPSAAGPQVIVDGQAQNVSGQVTCTPSGDNTNIGIGDPTAGVGAVVSNANPPIVHSVGLGTVNGITLGFSDAAPNQAGNAGAAVNGKTYAIKGTATGLDMSNPQQPQQVTKSFELDVTCP
;
A
#
# COMPACT_ATOMS: atom_id res chain seq x y z
N MET A 1 -7.05 50.16 -23.08
CA MET A 1 -7.37 51.41 -22.33
C MET A 1 -8.43 51.05 -21.28
N LYS A 2 -8.30 51.15 -19.95
CA LYS A 2 -7.35 51.75 -18.99
C LYS A 2 -7.67 51.10 -17.60
N HIS A 3 -6.62 50.74 -16.86
CA HIS A 3 -6.37 50.72 -15.39
C HIS A 3 -7.56 50.64 -14.39
N GLY A 4 -7.55 49.75 -13.39
CA GLY A 4 -6.80 49.80 -12.12
C GLY A 4 -7.74 49.24 -11.01
N MET A 5 -7.37 48.83 -9.79
CA MET A 5 -6.19 49.04 -8.95
C MET A 5 -6.07 47.90 -7.91
N VAL A 6 -4.86 47.82 -7.36
CA VAL A 6 -4.34 46.96 -6.29
C VAL A 6 -4.94 47.33 -4.92
N VAL A 7 -5.22 46.33 -4.08
CA VAL A 7 -5.25 46.48 -2.61
C VAL A 7 -4.46 45.33 -1.99
N GLY A 8 -3.32 45.67 -1.38
CA GLY A 8 -2.62 44.87 -0.39
C GLY A 8 -2.91 45.39 1.03
N LEU A 9 -2.22 44.82 2.03
CA LEU A 9 -2.28 44.99 3.50
C LEU A 9 -2.94 43.77 4.17
N ALA A 10 -2.44 43.15 5.23
CA ALA A 10 -1.23 43.30 6.04
C ALA A 10 -1.09 42.01 6.87
N GLY A 11 0.13 41.64 7.27
CA GLY A 11 0.40 40.48 8.10
C GLY A 11 -0.01 40.66 9.56
N VAL A 12 -0.33 39.54 10.23
CA VAL A 12 -0.26 39.39 11.69
C VAL A 12 0.30 38.00 11.98
N ALA A 13 1.52 37.98 12.51
CA ALA A 13 2.10 36.80 13.12
C ALA A 13 1.40 36.55 14.48
N VAL A 14 0.91 35.33 14.71
CA VAL A 14 0.47 34.90 16.03
C VAL A 14 1.33 33.72 16.44
N VAL A 15 2.24 33.99 17.36
CA VAL A 15 2.94 32.99 18.17
C VAL A 15 1.94 32.51 19.21
N VAL A 16 1.59 31.23 19.21
CA VAL A 16 0.87 30.61 20.34
C VAL A 16 1.81 29.62 21.01
N ALA A 17 2.16 29.99 22.23
CA ALA A 17 2.92 29.21 23.18
C ALA A 17 2.17 27.95 23.62
N ALA A 18 2.97 26.93 23.98
CA ALA A 18 2.57 25.64 24.52
C ALA A 18 1.70 25.72 25.78
N CYS A 19 0.94 24.66 26.04
CA CYS A 19 0.88 23.94 27.32
C CYS A 19 0.08 22.63 27.17
N ALA A 20 0.52 21.62 27.91
CA ALA A 20 0.03 20.25 27.90
C ALA A 20 -1.45 20.11 28.30
N GLY A 21 -2.11 19.09 27.74
CA GLY A 21 -3.46 18.67 28.13
C GLY A 21 -3.72 17.21 27.76
N CYS A 22 -3.63 16.34 28.75
CA CYS A 22 -4.10 14.95 28.70
C CYS A 22 -5.59 14.92 29.09
N SER A 23 -6.50 14.46 28.21
CA SER A 23 -7.67 13.62 28.52
C SER A 23 -8.58 13.45 27.30
N SER A 24 -9.25 12.30 27.25
CA SER A 24 -9.99 11.71 26.15
C SER A 24 -11.28 12.44 25.70
N ASN A 25 -11.62 12.22 24.42
CA ASN A 25 -12.96 11.99 23.85
C ASN A 25 -13.53 13.04 22.85
N LYS A 26 -13.67 12.57 21.59
CA LYS A 26 -14.70 12.83 20.57
C LYS A 26 -14.35 13.71 19.33
N SER A 27 -13.99 12.97 18.26
CA SER A 27 -14.49 13.04 16.87
C SER A 27 -14.45 14.37 16.09
N SER A 28 -13.58 14.41 15.07
CA SER A 28 -13.96 14.81 13.70
C SER A 28 -12.97 14.25 12.69
N THR A 29 -13.54 13.80 11.59
CA THR A 29 -13.00 13.05 10.46
C THR A 29 -11.77 13.65 9.79
N GLY A 30 -10.76 12.79 9.63
CA GLY A 30 -9.65 12.95 8.71
C GLY A 30 -8.92 11.62 8.66
N SER A 31 -9.34 10.73 7.74
CA SER A 31 -8.57 9.53 7.42
C SER A 31 -7.22 9.96 6.87
N SER A 32 -6.25 10.03 7.75
CA SER A 32 -4.83 10.02 7.45
C SER A 32 -4.21 9.26 8.60
N GLY A 33 -4.42 7.94 8.57
CA GLY A 33 -3.52 7.01 9.24
C GLY A 33 -2.17 7.10 8.55
N SER A 34 -1.48 8.22 8.70
CA SER A 34 -0.05 8.28 8.49
C SER A 34 0.56 7.53 9.65
N SER A 35 0.62 6.20 9.53
CA SER A 35 1.49 5.37 10.33
C SER A 35 2.91 5.88 10.14
N SER A 36 3.36 6.67 11.11
CA SER A 36 4.75 7.09 11.25
C SER A 36 5.66 5.85 11.14
N PRO A 37 6.85 5.95 10.52
CA PRO A 37 7.67 4.79 10.22
C PRO A 37 8.27 4.29 11.54
N SER A 38 7.58 3.35 12.18
CA SER A 38 8.27 2.47 13.11
C SER A 38 9.26 1.69 12.26
N ALA A 39 10.50 1.56 12.74
CA ALA A 39 11.52 0.68 12.17
C ALA A 39 11.07 -0.80 12.31
N ALA A 40 9.99 -1.13 11.60
CA ALA A 40 9.23 -2.35 11.69
C ALA A 40 9.38 -3.09 10.35
N GLY A 41 9.34 -4.41 10.42
CA GLY A 41 9.43 -5.27 9.24
C GLY A 41 8.34 -5.00 8.19
N PRO A 42 8.31 -5.81 7.13
CA PRO A 42 7.36 -5.65 6.03
C PRO A 42 5.91 -5.58 6.55
N GLN A 43 5.13 -4.65 6.02
CA GLN A 43 3.70 -4.51 6.32
C GLN A 43 2.89 -5.03 5.16
N VAL A 44 1.91 -5.89 5.44
CA VAL A 44 0.93 -6.37 4.46
C VAL A 44 -0.45 -6.25 5.08
N ILE A 45 -1.35 -5.54 4.42
CA ILE A 45 -2.73 -5.31 4.84
C ILE A 45 -3.62 -5.86 3.74
N VAL A 46 -4.63 -6.64 4.11
CA VAL A 46 -5.63 -7.19 3.20
C VAL A 46 -7.02 -6.89 3.76
N ASP A 47 -7.87 -6.23 2.98
CA ASP A 47 -9.22 -5.82 3.39
C ASP A 47 -9.24 -4.99 4.68
N GLY A 48 -8.21 -4.13 4.86
CA GLY A 48 -8.00 -3.34 6.06
C GLY A 48 -7.51 -4.12 7.28
N GLN A 49 -7.24 -5.42 7.15
CA GLN A 49 -6.71 -6.27 8.22
C GLN A 49 -5.20 -6.51 8.01
N ALA A 50 -4.41 -6.15 9.01
CA ALA A 50 -2.98 -6.42 9.01
C ALA A 50 -2.73 -7.94 9.02
N GLN A 51 -1.93 -8.40 8.06
CA GLN A 51 -1.51 -9.78 7.96
C GLN A 51 -0.25 -9.98 8.80
N ASN A 52 -0.17 -11.10 9.50
CA ASN A 52 1.02 -11.46 10.28
C ASN A 52 2.11 -12.00 9.34
N VAL A 53 2.73 -11.08 8.60
CA VAL A 53 3.91 -11.36 7.77
C VAL A 53 5.16 -10.97 8.56
N SER A 54 6.16 -11.84 8.53
CA SER A 54 7.42 -11.62 9.23
C SER A 54 8.55 -12.28 8.44
N GLY A 55 9.77 -11.83 8.69
CA GLY A 55 10.97 -12.31 8.02
C GLY A 55 11.61 -11.28 7.12
N GLN A 56 12.62 -11.72 6.37
CA GLN A 56 13.44 -10.85 5.56
C GLN A 56 12.70 -10.39 4.30
N VAL A 57 12.89 -9.12 3.91
CA VAL A 57 12.52 -8.65 2.58
C VAL A 57 13.70 -8.91 1.64
N THR A 58 13.42 -9.57 0.51
CA THR A 58 14.39 -9.79 -0.57
C THR A 58 13.94 -9.03 -1.79
N CYS A 59 14.87 -8.38 -2.49
CA CYS A 59 14.58 -7.65 -3.71
C CYS A 59 15.61 -8.05 -4.75
N THR A 60 15.17 -8.83 -5.73
CA THR A 60 16.02 -9.39 -6.78
C THR A 60 15.68 -8.71 -8.10
N PRO A 61 16.61 -7.97 -8.72
CA PRO A 61 16.40 -7.43 -10.05
C PRO A 61 16.28 -8.57 -11.07
N SER A 62 15.35 -8.44 -12.01
CA SER A 62 15.03 -9.41 -13.05
C SER A 62 14.62 -8.68 -14.33
N GLY A 63 15.60 -8.38 -15.19
CA GLY A 63 15.39 -7.55 -16.37
C GLY A 63 14.95 -6.14 -15.97
N ASP A 64 13.86 -5.65 -16.56
CA ASP A 64 13.26 -4.35 -16.25
C ASP A 64 12.35 -4.37 -15.01
N ASN A 65 12.39 -5.45 -14.23
CA ASN A 65 11.56 -5.65 -13.05
C ASN A 65 12.39 -5.88 -11.79
N THR A 66 11.78 -5.60 -10.64
CA THR A 66 12.26 -5.96 -9.31
C THR A 66 11.29 -6.96 -8.71
N ASN A 67 11.79 -8.15 -8.40
CA ASN A 67 11.03 -9.20 -7.73
C ASN A 67 11.24 -9.09 -6.23
N ILE A 68 10.18 -8.76 -5.51
CA ILE A 68 10.16 -8.54 -4.06
C ILE A 68 9.56 -9.77 -3.40
N GLY A 69 10.31 -10.41 -2.49
CA GLY A 69 9.84 -11.51 -1.65
C GLY A 69 9.79 -11.09 -0.19
N ILE A 70 8.77 -11.54 0.54
CA ILE A 70 8.57 -11.23 1.95
C ILE A 70 8.58 -12.51 2.78
N GLY A 71 9.55 -12.63 3.68
CA GLY A 71 9.62 -13.76 4.60
C GLY A 71 9.93 -15.08 3.90
N ASP A 72 9.15 -16.11 4.22
CA ASP A 72 9.35 -17.46 3.67
C ASP A 72 8.72 -17.58 2.26
N PRO A 73 9.45 -18.12 1.26
CA PRO A 73 8.96 -18.23 -0.11
C PRO A 73 7.74 -19.16 -0.24
N THR A 74 7.55 -20.12 0.67
CA THR A 74 6.36 -21.01 0.69
C THR A 74 5.10 -20.28 1.12
N ALA A 75 5.21 -19.14 1.82
CA ALA A 75 4.08 -18.30 2.15
C ALA A 75 3.51 -17.57 0.91
N GLY A 76 4.28 -17.48 -0.18
CA GLY A 76 3.82 -16.88 -1.44
C GLY A 76 3.51 -15.39 -1.34
N VAL A 77 4.16 -14.68 -0.42
CA VAL A 77 3.97 -13.24 -0.22
C VAL A 77 5.07 -12.45 -0.92
N GLY A 78 4.70 -11.54 -1.83
CA GLY A 78 5.66 -10.76 -2.61
C GLY A 78 5.01 -9.98 -3.74
N ALA A 79 5.83 -9.30 -4.54
CA ALA A 79 5.39 -8.52 -5.68
C ALA A 79 6.43 -8.45 -6.79
N VAL A 80 5.99 -8.29 -8.03
CA VAL A 80 6.83 -7.95 -9.18
C VAL A 80 6.48 -6.54 -9.62
N VAL A 81 7.45 -5.64 -9.54
CA VAL A 81 7.27 -4.22 -9.87
C VAL A 81 8.28 -3.83 -10.93
N SER A 82 7.86 -3.11 -11.97
CA SER A 82 8.77 -2.62 -13.00
C SER A 82 9.67 -1.49 -12.49
N ASN A 83 10.83 -1.35 -13.10
CA ASN A 83 11.78 -0.27 -12.86
C ASN A 83 11.44 1.01 -13.67
N ALA A 84 10.24 1.07 -14.28
CA ALA A 84 9.75 2.24 -15.00
C ALA A 84 9.39 3.40 -14.04
N ASN A 85 9.18 4.59 -14.60
CA ASN A 85 8.72 5.75 -13.86
C ASN A 85 7.52 6.41 -14.58
N PRO A 86 6.28 6.29 -14.06
CA PRO A 86 5.91 5.62 -12.81
C PRO A 86 6.05 4.08 -12.87
N PRO A 87 6.31 3.41 -11.73
CA PRO A 87 6.47 1.97 -11.67
C PRO A 87 5.12 1.26 -11.90
N ILE A 88 5.18 0.10 -12.55
CA ILE A 88 4.02 -0.74 -12.87
C ILE A 88 4.07 -1.98 -12.01
N VAL A 89 2.94 -2.35 -11.40
CA VAL A 89 2.81 -3.61 -10.66
C VAL A 89 2.39 -4.68 -11.66
N HIS A 90 3.22 -5.69 -11.86
CA HIS A 90 2.91 -6.82 -12.73
C HIS A 90 2.19 -7.93 -11.98
N SER A 91 2.63 -8.23 -10.76
CA SER A 91 1.97 -9.23 -9.93
C SER A 91 2.17 -8.97 -8.45
N VAL A 92 1.23 -9.44 -7.64
CA VAL A 92 1.32 -9.46 -6.18
C VAL A 92 0.79 -10.81 -5.70
N GLY A 93 1.58 -11.50 -4.88
CA GLY A 93 1.13 -12.65 -4.11
C GLY A 93 0.89 -12.21 -2.68
N LEU A 94 -0.29 -12.51 -2.13
CA LEU A 94 -0.62 -12.24 -0.72
C LEU A 94 -0.61 -13.52 0.13
N GLY A 95 -0.23 -14.66 -0.46
CA GLY A 95 -0.35 -15.96 0.16
C GLY A 95 -1.81 -16.36 0.41
N THR A 96 -2.02 -17.19 1.42
CA THR A 96 -3.34 -17.65 1.85
C THR A 96 -3.85 -16.79 3.01
N VAL A 97 -4.93 -16.04 2.78
CA VAL A 97 -5.60 -15.20 3.77
C VAL A 97 -7.00 -15.76 4.02
N ASN A 98 -7.31 -16.13 5.27
CA ASN A 98 -8.58 -16.77 5.63
C ASN A 98 -8.93 -18.00 4.78
N GLY A 99 -7.93 -18.81 4.41
CA GLY A 99 -8.13 -20.00 3.58
C GLY A 99 -8.27 -19.74 2.08
N ILE A 100 -8.17 -18.48 1.65
CA ILE A 100 -8.28 -18.07 0.25
C ILE A 100 -6.91 -17.57 -0.22
N THR A 101 -6.38 -18.17 -1.29
CA THR A 101 -5.16 -17.66 -1.92
C THR A 101 -5.52 -16.43 -2.75
N LEU A 102 -4.94 -15.30 -2.39
CA LEU A 102 -5.19 -14.02 -3.04
C LEU A 102 -3.96 -13.57 -3.82
N GLY A 103 -4.20 -13.05 -5.02
CA GLY A 103 -3.16 -12.46 -5.84
C GLY A 103 -3.67 -11.47 -6.86
N PHE A 104 -2.75 -10.70 -7.40
CA PHE A 104 -2.96 -9.77 -8.48
C PHE A 104 -2.02 -10.12 -9.63
N SER A 105 -2.49 -9.96 -10.86
CA SER A 105 -1.67 -10.01 -12.07
C SER A 105 -2.25 -9.05 -13.10
N ASP A 106 -1.44 -8.17 -13.67
CA ASP A 106 -1.86 -7.25 -14.73
C ASP A 106 -2.20 -7.99 -16.05
N ALA A 107 -1.63 -9.17 -16.25
CA ALA A 107 -1.95 -10.08 -17.35
C ALA A 107 -3.30 -10.82 -17.18
N ALA A 108 -3.90 -10.78 -15.98
CA ALA A 108 -5.20 -11.41 -15.74
C ALA A 108 -6.36 -10.55 -16.29
N PRO A 109 -7.45 -11.16 -16.77
CA PRO A 109 -8.59 -10.43 -17.31
C PRO A 109 -9.21 -9.51 -16.24
N ASN A 110 -9.49 -8.26 -16.63
CA ASN A 110 -10.08 -7.21 -15.78
C ASN A 110 -9.25 -6.81 -14.54
N GLN A 111 -7.97 -7.16 -14.48
CA GLN A 111 -7.07 -6.75 -13.39
C GLN A 111 -6.11 -5.63 -13.80
N ALA A 112 -5.84 -5.44 -15.09
CA ALA A 112 -4.95 -4.36 -15.55
C ALA A 112 -5.38 -2.99 -14.99
N GLY A 113 -4.45 -2.31 -14.30
CA GLY A 113 -4.70 -1.00 -13.68
C GLY A 113 -5.27 -1.04 -12.26
N ASN A 114 -5.59 -2.22 -11.70
CA ASN A 114 -6.14 -2.32 -10.34
C ASN A 114 -5.06 -2.35 -9.25
N ALA A 115 -3.79 -2.21 -9.60
CA ALA A 115 -2.69 -2.05 -8.66
C ALA A 115 -1.71 -0.99 -9.14
N GLY A 116 -1.12 -0.28 -8.18
CA GLY A 116 -0.11 0.74 -8.42
C GLY A 116 0.98 0.66 -7.36
N ALA A 117 2.16 1.15 -7.71
CA ALA A 117 3.29 1.25 -6.80
C ALA A 117 3.80 2.69 -6.74
N ALA A 118 4.36 3.06 -5.60
CA ALA A 118 5.19 4.23 -5.42
C ALA A 118 6.51 3.78 -4.80
N VAL A 119 7.62 4.26 -5.36
CA VAL A 119 8.96 3.91 -4.90
C VAL A 119 9.64 5.17 -4.36
N ASN A 120 10.16 5.08 -3.13
CA ASN A 120 10.93 6.13 -2.49
C ASN A 120 12.24 5.56 -1.96
N GLY A 121 13.32 5.76 -2.71
CA GLY A 121 14.60 5.12 -2.42
C GLY A 121 14.50 3.60 -2.50
N LYS A 122 14.58 2.91 -1.35
CA LYS A 122 14.46 1.45 -1.24
C LYS A 122 13.08 0.98 -0.77
N THR A 123 12.18 1.91 -0.47
CA THR A 123 10.84 1.61 0.04
C THR A 123 9.84 1.57 -1.10
N TYR A 124 9.03 0.51 -1.13
CA TYR A 124 7.99 0.24 -2.10
C TYR A 124 6.64 0.26 -1.37
N ALA A 125 5.78 1.19 -1.73
CA ALA A 125 4.39 1.23 -1.32
C ALA A 125 3.53 0.73 -2.48
N ILE A 126 2.89 -0.43 -2.31
CA ILE A 126 2.10 -1.10 -3.36
C ILE A 126 0.68 -1.21 -2.87
N LYS A 127 -0.30 -0.77 -3.67
CA LYS A 127 -1.71 -0.84 -3.33
C LYS A 127 -2.51 -1.35 -4.51
N GLY A 128 -3.60 -2.05 -4.23
CA GLY A 128 -4.50 -2.49 -5.29
C GLY A 128 -5.61 -3.39 -4.79
N THR A 129 -6.19 -4.14 -5.73
CA THR A 129 -7.13 -5.21 -5.43
C THR A 129 -6.60 -6.55 -5.94
N ALA A 130 -6.60 -7.55 -5.07
CA ALA A 130 -6.27 -8.92 -5.40
C ALA A 130 -7.55 -9.73 -5.55
N THR A 131 -7.47 -10.77 -6.37
CA THR A 131 -8.54 -11.75 -6.54
C THR A 131 -8.10 -13.11 -6.05
N GLY A 132 -9.08 -13.90 -5.65
CA GLY A 132 -8.89 -15.29 -5.27
C GLY A 132 -10.17 -16.08 -5.50
N LEU A 133 -10.06 -17.39 -5.32
CA LEU A 133 -11.20 -18.29 -5.39
C LEU A 133 -11.50 -18.82 -4.00
N ASP A 134 -12.71 -18.53 -3.51
CA ASP A 134 -13.26 -19.16 -2.33
C ASP A 134 -13.75 -20.57 -2.70
N MET A 135 -13.09 -21.57 -2.12
CA MET A 135 -13.37 -22.99 -2.33
C MET A 135 -14.14 -23.61 -1.15
N SER A 136 -14.75 -22.80 -0.28
CA SER A 136 -15.58 -23.30 0.83
C SER A 136 -16.75 -24.17 0.32
N ASN A 137 -17.22 -23.91 -0.91
CA ASN A 137 -18.11 -24.80 -1.65
C ASN A 137 -17.45 -25.32 -2.95
N PRO A 138 -16.90 -26.56 -2.96
CA PRO A 138 -16.17 -27.09 -4.12
C PRO A 138 -17.00 -27.24 -5.39
N GLN A 139 -18.34 -27.32 -5.27
CA GLN A 139 -19.25 -27.43 -6.42
C GLN A 139 -19.53 -26.07 -7.07
N GLN A 140 -19.27 -24.97 -6.37
CA GLN A 140 -19.50 -23.59 -6.84
C GLN A 140 -18.40 -22.68 -6.31
N PRO A 141 -17.19 -22.70 -6.90
CA PRO A 141 -16.13 -21.79 -6.51
C PRO A 141 -16.58 -20.35 -6.74
N GLN A 142 -16.41 -19.49 -5.74
CA GLN A 142 -16.77 -18.08 -5.84
C GLN A 142 -15.52 -17.22 -5.99
N GLN A 143 -15.50 -16.35 -7.00
CA GLN A 143 -14.44 -15.36 -7.10
C GLN A 143 -14.65 -14.28 -6.04
N VAL A 144 -13.61 -14.01 -5.25
CA VAL A 144 -13.58 -12.94 -4.28
C VAL A 144 -12.54 -11.90 -4.68
N THR A 145 -12.81 -10.64 -4.36
CA THR A 145 -11.88 -9.53 -4.56
C THR A 145 -11.65 -8.84 -3.24
N LYS A 146 -10.40 -8.56 -2.89
CA LYS A 146 -9.99 -7.91 -1.64
C LYS A 146 -8.99 -6.81 -1.94
N SER A 147 -9.12 -5.67 -1.26
CA SER A 147 -8.09 -4.63 -1.32
C SER A 147 -6.82 -5.09 -0.60
N PHE A 148 -5.68 -4.59 -1.03
CA PHE A 148 -4.41 -4.83 -0.34
C PHE A 148 -3.52 -3.59 -0.32
N GLU A 149 -2.64 -3.54 0.67
CA GLU A 149 -1.56 -2.58 0.81
C GLU A 149 -0.30 -3.32 1.27
N LEU A 150 0.82 -3.12 0.57
CA LEU A 150 2.15 -3.60 0.96
C LEU A 150 3.05 -2.38 1.17
N ASP A 151 3.74 -2.34 2.30
CA ASP A 151 4.81 -1.38 2.55
C ASP A 151 6.06 -2.19 2.93
N VAL A 152 7.06 -2.15 2.05
CA VAL A 152 8.26 -2.97 2.17
C VAL A 152 9.50 -2.12 1.87
N THR A 153 10.57 -2.37 2.62
CA THR A 153 11.86 -1.74 2.38
C THR A 153 12.88 -2.81 1.99
N CYS A 154 13.45 -2.67 0.81
CA CYS A 154 14.52 -3.53 0.33
C CYS A 154 15.83 -3.28 1.10
N PRO A 155 16.70 -4.30 1.28
CA PRO A 155 18.00 -4.16 1.94
C PRO A 155 18.97 -3.25 1.17
#